data_AF-A0A7W0PQG0-F1
#
_entry.id   AF-A0A7W0PQG0-F1
#
_cell.length_a   1.000
_cell.length_b   1.000
_cell.length_c   1.000
_cell.angle_alpha   90.00
_cell.angle_beta   90.00
_cell.angle_gamma   90.00
#
_symmetry.space_group_name_H-M   'P 1'
#
loop_
_entity.id
_entity.type
_entity.pdbx_description
1 polymer ?
#
loop_
_entity_poly.entity_id
_entity_poly.type
_entity_poly.pdbx_seq_one_letter_code
_entity_poly.pdbx_strand_id
1 'polypeptide(L)' 'MPDTPSPNTPEPVTAEELRVLLGIAGLTLSENRAPEVLAELNAQLEHARQFDSLLKGTREPDFASYDPTFPKITLEDDAK' A
#
# COMPACT_ATOMS: atom_id res chain seq x y z
N MET A 1 16.12 -22.55 21.11
CA MET A 1 14.81 -22.83 20.47
C MET A 1 14.75 -21.98 19.21
N PRO A 2 14.29 -22.49 18.05
CA PRO A 2 14.05 -21.65 16.88
C PRO A 2 12.85 -20.75 17.14
N ASP A 3 12.95 -19.46 16.82
CA ASP A 3 11.86 -18.49 16.94
C ASP A 3 10.70 -18.89 16.01
N THR A 4 9.53 -19.17 16.59
CA THR A 4 8.27 -19.27 15.84
C THR A 4 7.85 -17.86 15.38
N PRO A 5 7.66 -17.61 14.07
CA PRO A 5 7.18 -16.33 13.59
C PRO A 5 5.81 -16.02 14.21
N SER A 6 5.65 -14.80 14.74
CA SER A 6 4.43 -14.38 15.42
C SER A 6 3.23 -14.42 14.45
N PRO A 7 2.06 -14.94 14.88
CA PRO A 7 0.86 -15.10 14.04
C PRO A 7 0.19 -13.79 13.59
N ASN A 8 0.79 -12.63 13.91
CA ASN A 8 0.35 -11.30 13.51
C ASN A 8 1.35 -10.61 12.57
N THR A 9 2.26 -11.35 11.94
CA THR A 9 3.07 -10.82 10.84
C THR A 9 2.36 -11.20 9.53
N PRO A 10 1.52 -10.34 8.94
CA PRO A 10 0.98 -10.64 7.63
C PRO A 10 2.11 -10.80 6.64
N GLU A 11 1.94 -11.78 5.77
CA GLU A 11 2.91 -12.13 4.74
C GLU A 11 3.29 -10.89 3.92
N PRO A 12 4.56 -10.77 3.49
CA PRO A 12 4.96 -9.68 2.62
C PRO A 12 4.19 -9.78 1.30
N VAL A 13 3.81 -8.62 0.75
CA VAL A 13 3.24 -8.50 -0.58
C VAL A 13 4.20 -9.12 -1.59
N THR A 14 3.67 -9.97 -2.45
CA THR A 14 4.37 -10.66 -3.52
C THR A 14 4.46 -9.80 -4.78
N ALA A 15 5.36 -10.16 -5.69
CA ALA A 15 5.46 -9.49 -6.99
C ALA A 15 4.17 -9.63 -7.83
N GLU A 16 3.40 -10.71 -7.64
CA GLU A 16 2.11 -10.91 -8.32
C GLU A 16 1.05 -9.95 -7.78
N GLU A 17 0.94 -9.81 -6.46
CA GLU A 17 0.02 -8.85 -5.83
C GLU A 17 0.39 -7.41 -6.19
N LEU A 18 1.69 -7.07 -6.24
CA LEU A 18 2.13 -5.77 -6.71
C LEU A 18 1.66 -5.50 -8.16
N ARG A 19 1.71 -6.50 -9.05
CA ARG A 19 1.19 -6.36 -10.42
C ARG A 19 -0.33 -6.15 -10.44
N VAL A 20 -1.07 -6.85 -9.59
CA VAL A 20 -2.53 -6.66 -9.46
C VAL A 20 -2.84 -5.24 -8.99
N LEU A 21 -2.16 -4.75 -7.96
CA LEU A 21 -2.32 -3.39 -7.43
C LEU A 21 -2.02 -2.33 -8.48
N LEU A 22 -0.92 -2.50 -9.22
CA LEU A 22 -0.56 -1.63 -10.34
C LEU A 22 -1.63 -1.65 -11.44
N GLY A 23 -2.16 -2.83 -11.77
CA GLY A 23 -3.25 -2.99 -12.74
C GLY A 23 -4.54 -2.27 -12.33
N ILE A 24 -4.92 -2.34 -11.05
CA ILE A 24 -6.10 -1.62 -10.51
C ILE A 24 -5.89 -0.11 -10.55
N ALA A 25 -4.68 0.35 -10.24
CA ALA A 25 -4.32 1.77 -10.27
C ALA A 25 -4.11 2.33 -11.68
N GLY A 26 -4.09 1.48 -12.72
CA GLY A 26 -3.76 1.89 -14.08
C GLY A 26 -2.30 2.31 -14.26
N LEU A 27 -1.40 1.81 -13.41
CA LEU A 27 0.02 2.16 -13.41
C LEU A 27 0.85 1.05 -14.06
N THR A 28 1.88 1.45 -14.79
CA THR A 28 2.89 0.54 -15.32
C THR A 28 4.21 0.76 -14.62
N LEU A 29 4.84 -0.32 -14.16
CA LEU A 29 6.14 -0.26 -13.48
C LEU A 29 7.22 -0.91 -14.34
N SER A 30 8.34 -0.20 -14.52
CA SER A 30 9.52 -0.75 -15.19
C SER A 30 10.06 -1.95 -14.41
N GLU A 31 10.44 -3.02 -15.12
CA GLU A 31 10.95 -4.27 -14.51
C GLU A 31 12.16 -4.02 -13.60
N ASN A 32 13.00 -3.03 -13.94
CA ASN A 32 14.18 -2.67 -13.14
C ASN A 32 13.81 -2.06 -11.79
N ARG A 33 12.63 -1.44 -11.66
CA ARG A 33 12.16 -0.78 -10.43
C ARG A 33 11.19 -1.63 -9.62
N ALA A 34 10.66 -2.70 -10.21
CA ALA A 34 9.78 -3.65 -9.53
C ALA A 34 10.31 -4.17 -8.19
N PRO A 35 11.58 -4.63 -8.07
CA PRO A 35 12.09 -5.13 -6.78
C PRO A 35 12.22 -4.02 -5.73
N GLU A 36 12.60 -2.80 -6.12
CA GLU A 36 12.74 -1.66 -5.21
C GLU A 36 11.38 -1.22 -4.66
N VAL A 37 10.39 -1.05 -5.55
CA VAL A 37 9.02 -0.67 -5.17
C VAL A 37 8.37 -1.75 -4.30
N LEU A 38 8.62 -3.03 -4.59
CA LEU A 38 8.14 -4.12 -3.77
C LEU A 38 8.73 -4.08 -2.35
N ALA A 39 10.02 -3.79 -2.23
CA ALA A 39 10.68 -3.67 -0.94
C ALA A 39 10.16 -2.45 -0.16
N GLU A 40 10.00 -1.31 -0.81
CA GLU A 40 9.49 -0.08 -0.20
C GLU A 40 8.03 -0.25 0.25
N LEU A 41 7.17 -0.85 -0.58
CA LEU A 41 5.78 -1.14 -0.23
C LEU A 41 5.68 -2.02 1.01
N ASN A 42 6.48 -3.08 1.07
CA ASN A 42 6.50 -3.97 2.24
C ASN A 42 7.01 -3.27 3.50
N ALA A 43 8.01 -2.39 3.39
CA ALA A 43 8.49 -1.60 4.51
C ALA A 43 7.42 -0.61 5.02
N GLN A 44 6.69 0.04 4.13
CA GLN A 44 5.59 0.95 4.50
C GLN A 44 4.42 0.21 5.14
N LEU A 45 4.06 -0.97 4.63
CA LEU A 45 3.02 -1.81 5.23
C LEU A 45 3.42 -2.26 6.64
N GLU A 46 4.67 -2.63 6.85
CA GLU A 46 5.16 -2.98 8.19
C GLU A 46 5.08 -1.79 9.16
N HIS A 47 5.41 -0.58 8.70
CA HIS A 47 5.25 0.62 9.50
C HIS A 47 3.77 0.94 9.80
N ALA A 48 2.88 0.79 8.81
CA ALA A 48 1.44 1.02 8.97
C ALA A 48 0.81 0.07 10.02
N ARG A 49 1.30 -1.17 10.13
CA ARG A 49 0.84 -2.15 11.12
C ARG A 49 1.09 -1.71 12.57
N GLN A 50 2.05 -0.83 12.82
CA GLN A 50 2.24 -0.28 14.18
C GLN A 50 0.98 0.49 14.64
N PHE A 51 0.21 1.03 13.71
CA PHE A 51 -1.05 1.73 13.97
C PHE A 51 -2.25 0.79 14.15
N ASP A 52 -2.20 -0.48 13.73
CA ASP A 52 -3.27 -1.46 14.00
C ASP A 52 -3.51 -1.66 15.49
N SER A 53 -2.44 -1.54 16.29
CA SER A 53 -2.54 -1.60 17.75
C SER A 53 -3.35 -0.43 18.35
N LEU A 54 -3.37 0.72 17.66
CA LEU A 54 -4.07 1.94 18.06
C LEU A 54 -5.52 1.99 17.56
N LEU A 55 -5.86 1.22 16.51
CA LEU A 55 -7.21 1.10 15.95
C LEU A 55 -8.11 0.12 16.74
N LYS A 56 -7.68 -0.34 17.92
CA LYS A 56 -8.49 -1.15 18.84
C LYS A 56 -9.58 -0.30 19.51
N GLY A 57 -10.58 0.04 18.72
CA GLY A 57 -11.80 0.70 19.13
C GLY A 57 -12.65 0.95 17.90
N THR A 58 -13.94 0.62 17.97
CA THR A 58 -14.96 0.94 16.96
C THR A 58 -15.16 2.46 16.88
N ARG A 59 -14.14 3.18 16.42
CA ARG A 59 -14.26 4.57 16.06
C ARG A 59 -14.82 4.59 14.66
N GLU A 60 -16.04 5.09 14.50
CA GLU A 60 -16.61 5.25 13.17
C GLU A 60 -15.65 6.10 12.32
N PRO A 61 -15.35 5.67 11.08
CA PRO A 61 -14.55 6.47 10.15
C PRO A 61 -15.23 7.82 9.92
N ASP A 62 -14.47 8.90 10.12
CA ASP A 62 -14.98 10.26 9.95
C ASP A 62 -15.02 10.64 8.47
N PHE A 63 -16.12 10.31 7.81
CA PHE A 63 -16.41 10.71 6.43
C PHE A 63 -16.95 12.14 6.33
N ALA A 64 -17.20 12.85 7.45
CA ALA A 64 -17.82 14.17 7.43
C ALA A 64 -16.89 15.27 6.88
N SER A 65 -15.60 14.97 6.76
CA SER A 65 -14.58 15.83 6.14
C SER A 65 -14.24 15.46 4.69
N TYR A 66 -14.89 14.43 4.11
CA TYR A 66 -14.65 14.03 2.73
C TYR A 66 -15.25 15.06 1.77
N ASP A 67 -14.39 15.81 1.08
CA ASP A 67 -14.78 16.68 -0.02
C ASP A 67 -14.72 15.89 -1.35
N PRO A 68 -15.89 15.51 -1.94
CA PRO A 68 -15.94 14.75 -3.18
C PRO A 68 -15.50 15.57 -4.41
N THR A 69 -15.21 16.86 -4.26
CA THR A 69 -14.73 17.73 -5.34
C THR A 69 -13.23 17.63 -5.60
N PHE A 70 -12.54 16.69 -4.95
CA PHE A 70 -11.11 16.44 -5.13
C PHE A 70 -10.74 16.52 -6.62
N PRO A 71 -9.89 17.49 -7.03
CA PRO A 71 -9.61 17.70 -8.43
C PRO A 71 -8.98 16.43 -8.99
N LYS A 72 -9.56 15.91 -10.08
CA LYS A 72 -8.96 14.80 -10.83
C LYS A 72 -7.56 15.24 -11.26
N ILE A 73 -6.53 14.67 -10.65
CA ILE A 73 -5.16 14.83 -11.15
C ILE A 73 -5.16 14.18 -12.54
N THR A 74 -5.10 15.01 -13.57
CA THR A 74 -4.91 14.55 -14.94
C THR A 74 -3.40 14.49 -15.11
N LEU A 75 -2.83 13.30 -15.12
CA LEU A 75 -1.43 13.11 -15.50
C LEU A 75 -1.36 13.37 -17.00
N GLU A 76 -0.88 14.54 -17.38
CA GLU A 76 -0.51 14.82 -18.77
C GLU A 76 0.74 13.97 -19.10
N ASP A 77 0.65 13.16 -20.15
CA ASP A 77 1.79 12.46 -20.72
C ASP A 77 2.83 13.49 -21.20
N ASP A 78 3.88 13.72 -20.40
CA ASP A 78 5.09 14.41 -20.87
C ASP A 78 5.89 13.40 -21.70
N ALA A 79 5.44 13.14 -22.93
CA ALA A 79 6.22 12.47 -23.94
C ALA A 79 7.32 13.43 -24.43
N LYS A 80 8.52 13.32 -23.83
CA LYS A 80 9.77 13.87 -24.36
C LYS A 80 10.85 12.80 -24.44
#